data_AF-E9CTL1-F1
#
_entry.id   AF-E9CTL1-F1
#
_cell.length_a   1.000
_cell.length_b   1.000
_cell.length_c   1.000
_cell.angle_alpha   90.00
_cell.angle_beta   90.00
_cell.angle_gamma   90.00
#
_symmetry.space_group_name_H-M   'P 1'
#
loop_
_entity.id
_entity.type
_entity.pdbx_description
1 polymer ?
#
loop_
_entity_poly.entity_id
_entity_poly.type
_entity_poly.pdbx_seq_one_letter_code
_entity_poly.pdbx_strand_id
1 'polypeptide(L)'
;MDDYIPAPDPRSLLPSLLACLPAGFASPRPPPVLLPLLSPILRQRVQLFSSVSPSSADSWIRLLCWNASRGEQIERIIGGASFEPHPVSGEIEIPDDIKTRYKRVDVETLRAQFPLPDYNLAPIYVWCPGDQEGGGPGWRVAEVLPLDSLQDEGHTWFGSVGEANASLQDRVLDEALKGTWDALRPYNDNNEGEGEGDGDGDGDEDDDYWAQYDDNLGRTPVRIQTPSRDNSRIKQLRDTSDDSYYNRYDEVQPAMDNDDRRWTGMKLEIHH
;
A
#
# COMPACT_ATOMS: atom_id res chain seq x y z
N MET A 1 14.55 -10.54 16.31
CA MET A 1 13.83 -11.83 16.34
C MET A 1 13.31 -12.00 14.95
N ASP A 2 13.85 -12.94 14.18
CA ASP A 2 13.32 -13.23 12.85
C ASP A 2 11.97 -13.92 13.04
N ASP A 3 10.89 -13.20 12.78
CA ASP A 3 9.55 -13.77 12.85
C ASP A 3 9.46 -14.90 11.82
N TYR A 4 9.29 -16.12 12.31
CA TYR A 4 9.15 -17.30 11.48
C TYR A 4 7.85 -17.20 10.66
N ILE A 5 7.99 -17.11 9.33
CA ILE A 5 6.86 -17.10 8.41
C ILE A 5 6.55 -18.54 7.98
N PRO A 6 5.37 -19.10 8.31
CA PRO A 6 5.00 -20.44 7.86
C PRO A 6 4.80 -20.46 6.34
N ALA A 7 5.19 -21.57 5.71
CA ALA A 7 4.90 -21.79 4.30
C ALA A 7 3.38 -21.79 4.08
N PRO A 8 2.88 -21.13 3.02
CA PRO A 8 1.46 -21.14 2.73
C PRO A 8 1.05 -22.52 2.22
N ASP A 9 -0.12 -23.00 2.68
CA ASP A 9 -0.72 -24.23 2.20
C ASP A 9 -1.83 -23.89 1.18
N PRO A 10 -1.66 -24.20 -0.12
CA PRO A 10 -2.65 -23.91 -1.14
C PRO A 10 -4.00 -24.58 -0.86
N ARG A 11 -4.00 -25.77 -0.25
CA ARG A 11 -5.22 -26.57 -0.03
C ARG A 11 -6.14 -25.98 1.03
N SER A 12 -5.59 -25.27 2.02
CA SER A 12 -6.41 -24.56 3.01
C SER A 12 -6.82 -23.15 2.55
N LEU A 13 -6.00 -22.50 1.72
CA LEU A 13 -6.23 -21.09 1.32
C LEU A 13 -7.19 -20.95 0.13
N LEU A 14 -6.96 -21.72 -0.94
CA LEU A 14 -7.65 -21.53 -2.21
C LEU A 14 -9.14 -21.91 -2.22
N PRO A 15 -9.63 -22.99 -1.56
CA PRO A 15 -11.04 -23.38 -1.71
C PRO A 15 -11.99 -22.28 -1.24
N SER A 16 -11.66 -21.66 -0.10
CA SER A 16 -12.45 -20.57 0.49
C SER A 16 -12.53 -19.36 -0.43
N LEU A 17 -11.42 -19.01 -1.09
CA LEU A 17 -11.38 -17.93 -2.06
C LEU A 17 -12.23 -18.26 -3.29
N LEU A 18 -11.99 -19.43 -3.90
CA LEU A 18 -12.65 -19.86 -5.13
C LEU A 18 -14.18 -19.97 -4.95
N ALA A 19 -14.65 -20.41 -3.79
CA ALA A 19 -16.07 -20.53 -3.49
C ALA A 19 -16.79 -19.17 -3.42
N CYS A 20 -16.07 -18.09 -3.13
CA CYS A 20 -16.65 -16.75 -3.06
C CYS A 20 -16.74 -16.06 -4.43
N LEU A 21 -15.94 -16.47 -5.42
CA LEU A 21 -15.87 -15.78 -6.71
C LEU A 21 -17.19 -15.76 -7.48
N PRO A 22 -17.96 -16.88 -7.59
CA PRO A 22 -19.25 -16.87 -8.29
C PRO A 22 -20.26 -15.88 -7.70
N ALA A 23 -20.17 -15.58 -6.40
CA ALA A 23 -21.09 -14.67 -5.74
C ALA A 23 -21.02 -13.24 -6.29
N GLY A 24 -19.92 -12.85 -6.96
CA GLY A 24 -19.78 -11.53 -7.56
C GLY A 24 -20.61 -11.29 -8.81
N PHE A 25 -21.22 -12.33 -9.37
CA PHE A 25 -22.26 -12.19 -10.40
C PHE A 25 -23.67 -12.15 -9.81
N ALA A 26 -23.86 -12.68 -8.60
CA ALA A 26 -25.15 -12.68 -7.91
C ALA A 26 -25.39 -11.38 -7.13
N SER A 27 -24.33 -10.71 -6.65
CA SER A 27 -24.43 -9.48 -5.87
C SER A 27 -23.27 -8.51 -6.17
N PRO A 28 -23.55 -7.20 -6.29
CA PRO A 28 -22.49 -6.19 -6.37
C PRO A 28 -21.73 -6.01 -5.05
N ARG A 29 -22.22 -6.58 -3.95
CA ARG A 29 -21.52 -6.56 -2.66
C ARG A 29 -20.74 -7.87 -2.44
N PRO A 30 -19.50 -7.79 -1.94
CA PRO A 30 -18.72 -8.97 -1.60
C PRO A 30 -19.37 -9.75 -0.46
N PRO A 31 -19.31 -11.09 -0.47
CA PRO A 31 -19.72 -11.90 0.67
C PRO A 31 -18.92 -11.51 1.93
N PRO A 32 -19.55 -11.42 3.12
CA PRO A 32 -18.83 -11.10 4.35
C PRO A 32 -17.70 -12.08 4.67
N VAL A 33 -17.85 -13.34 4.25
CA VAL A 33 -16.85 -14.42 4.43
C VAL A 33 -15.60 -14.20 3.58
N LEU A 34 -15.68 -13.43 2.49
CA LEU A 34 -14.53 -13.10 1.67
C LEU A 34 -13.59 -12.11 2.38
N LEU A 35 -14.13 -11.16 3.14
CA LEU A 35 -13.36 -10.04 3.68
C LEU A 35 -12.18 -10.50 4.57
N PRO A 36 -12.34 -11.47 5.48
CA PRO A 36 -11.22 -12.01 6.26
C PRO A 36 -10.12 -12.67 5.42
N LEU A 37 -10.44 -13.16 4.22
CA LEU A 37 -9.47 -13.80 3.32
C LEU A 37 -8.59 -12.76 2.61
N LEU A 38 -9.09 -11.53 2.44
CA LEU A 38 -8.38 -10.45 1.78
C LEU A 38 -7.36 -9.81 2.72
N SER A 39 -6.26 -9.32 2.14
CA SER A 39 -5.27 -8.51 2.86
C SER A 39 -5.90 -7.22 3.35
N PRO A 40 -5.41 -6.59 4.45
CA PRO A 40 -6.00 -5.37 4.99
C PRO A 40 -6.21 -4.26 3.93
N ILE A 41 -5.22 -4.06 3.05
CA ILE A 41 -5.27 -3.05 2.00
C ILE A 41 -6.34 -3.41 0.95
N LEU A 42 -6.35 -4.67 0.49
CA LEU A 42 -7.33 -5.12 -0.50
C LEU A 42 -8.76 -5.12 0.06
N ARG A 43 -8.92 -5.50 1.33
CA ARG A 43 -10.19 -5.49 2.06
C ARG A 43 -10.77 -4.09 2.12
N GLN A 44 -9.97 -3.10 2.56
CA GLN A 44 -10.39 -1.70 2.61
C GLN A 44 -10.83 -1.20 1.24
N ARG A 45 -10.04 -1.47 0.20
CA ARG A 45 -10.39 -1.11 -1.18
C ARG A 45 -11.74 -1.70 -1.58
N VAL A 46 -11.90 -3.01 -1.43
CA VAL A 46 -13.14 -3.70 -1.80
C VAL A 46 -14.34 -3.12 -1.05
N GLN A 47 -14.22 -2.87 0.26
CA GLN A 47 -15.30 -2.29 1.07
C GLN A 47 -15.68 -0.87 0.65
N LEU A 48 -14.69 0.01 0.44
CA LEU A 48 -14.92 1.40 0.07
C LEU A 48 -15.57 1.49 -1.32
N PHE A 49 -14.98 0.87 -2.33
CA PHE A 49 -15.47 0.98 -3.70
C PHE A 49 -16.80 0.25 -3.93
N SER A 50 -17.07 -0.85 -3.21
CA SER A 50 -18.38 -1.53 -3.28
C SER A 50 -19.52 -0.74 -2.60
N SER A 51 -19.18 0.23 -1.74
CA SER A 51 -20.18 1.05 -1.02
C SER A 51 -20.54 2.35 -1.75
N VAL A 52 -19.59 2.94 -2.48
CA VAL A 52 -19.72 4.28 -3.08
C VAL A 52 -20.37 4.25 -4.47
N SER A 53 -20.25 3.15 -5.22
CA SER A 53 -20.86 3.03 -6.55
C SER A 53 -21.54 1.66 -6.72
N PRO A 54 -22.83 1.52 -6.35
CA PRO A 54 -23.60 0.31 -6.61
C PRO A 54 -24.06 0.22 -8.08
N SER A 55 -23.33 0.85 -9.01
CA SER A 55 -23.64 0.71 -10.43
C SER A 55 -23.52 -0.77 -10.78
N SER A 56 -24.55 -1.33 -11.42
CA SER A 56 -24.59 -2.74 -11.84
C SER A 56 -23.43 -3.13 -12.77
N ALA A 57 -22.60 -2.18 -13.20
CA ALA A 57 -21.48 -2.39 -14.11
C ALA A 57 -20.15 -2.67 -13.40
N ASP A 58 -20.03 -2.41 -12.09
CA ASP A 58 -18.79 -2.61 -11.33
C ASP A 58 -18.93 -3.78 -10.36
N SER A 59 -18.62 -4.99 -10.84
CA SER A 59 -18.47 -6.16 -9.97
C SER A 59 -17.26 -6.00 -9.05
N TRP A 60 -17.44 -6.28 -7.75
CA TRP A 60 -16.35 -6.26 -6.77
C TRP A 60 -15.21 -7.22 -7.14
N ILE A 61 -15.45 -8.19 -8.03
CA ILE A 61 -14.43 -9.08 -8.61
C ILE A 61 -13.31 -8.27 -9.27
N ARG A 62 -13.63 -7.19 -9.99
CA ARG A 62 -12.63 -6.35 -10.67
C ARG A 62 -11.67 -5.68 -9.68
N LEU A 63 -12.15 -5.44 -8.46
CA LEU A 63 -11.37 -4.80 -7.40
C LEU A 63 -10.31 -5.74 -6.80
N LEU A 64 -10.39 -7.05 -7.06
CA LEU A 64 -9.38 -8.02 -6.65
C LEU A 64 -8.04 -7.84 -7.39
N CYS A 65 -8.03 -7.12 -8.51
CA CYS A 65 -6.82 -6.78 -9.25
C CYS A 65 -6.51 -5.27 -9.13
N TRP A 66 -5.22 -4.93 -9.09
CA TRP A 66 -4.78 -3.53 -9.07
C TRP A 66 -4.93 -2.84 -10.42
N ASN A 67 -4.86 -3.59 -11.51
CA ASN A 67 -5.01 -3.08 -12.87
C ASN A 67 -6.46 -3.25 -13.36
N ALA A 68 -7.11 -2.15 -13.76
CA ALA A 68 -8.50 -2.15 -14.20
C ALA A 68 -8.75 -3.05 -15.44
N SER A 69 -7.87 -3.00 -16.44
CA SER A 69 -7.98 -3.83 -17.64
C SER A 69 -7.85 -5.32 -17.33
N ARG A 70 -6.96 -5.68 -16.40
CA ARG A 70 -6.83 -7.06 -15.90
C ARG A 70 -8.04 -7.46 -15.05
N GLY A 71 -8.63 -6.53 -14.29
CA GLY A 71 -9.85 -6.74 -13.51
C GLY A 71 -11.04 -7.16 -14.38
N GLU A 72 -11.25 -6.49 -15.52
CA GLU A 72 -12.28 -6.88 -16.51
C GLU A 72 -12.02 -8.28 -17.09
N GLN A 73 -10.75 -8.59 -17.37
CA GLN A 73 -10.36 -9.93 -17.84
C GLN A 73 -10.65 -11.01 -16.80
N ILE A 74 -10.37 -10.76 -15.52
CA ILE A 74 -10.65 -11.70 -14.42
C ILE A 74 -12.15 -11.94 -14.29
N GLU A 75 -12.96 -10.90 -14.34
CA GLU A 75 -14.41 -11.05 -14.33
C GLU A 75 -14.88 -11.94 -15.48
N ARG A 76 -14.40 -11.70 -16.71
CA ARG A 76 -14.73 -12.55 -17.87
C ARG A 76 -14.30 -14.00 -17.67
N ILE A 77 -13.12 -14.23 -17.08
CA ILE A 77 -12.59 -15.58 -16.80
C ILE A 77 -13.50 -16.30 -15.79
N ILE A 78 -13.84 -15.64 -14.67
CA ILE A 78 -14.67 -16.23 -13.62
C ILE A 78 -16.08 -16.50 -14.16
N GLY A 79 -16.64 -15.62 -15.00
CA GLY A 79 -17.94 -15.84 -15.62
C GLY A 79 -18.00 -17.03 -16.58
N GLY A 80 -16.85 -17.47 -17.12
CA GLY A 80 -16.72 -18.66 -17.97
C GLY A 80 -16.25 -19.92 -17.25
N ALA A 81 -15.84 -19.82 -15.99
CA ALA A 81 -15.29 -20.92 -15.21
C ALA A 81 -16.36 -21.60 -14.33
N SER A 82 -16.19 -22.90 -14.07
CA SER A 82 -17.07 -23.66 -13.18
C SER A 82 -16.39 -23.85 -11.81
N PHE A 83 -17.04 -23.35 -10.76
CA PHE A 83 -16.59 -23.46 -9.37
C PHE A 83 -17.53 -24.38 -8.57
N GLU A 84 -17.79 -25.57 -9.10
CA GLU A 84 -18.69 -26.52 -8.47
C GLU A 84 -18.02 -27.21 -7.26
N PRO A 85 -18.64 -27.15 -6.07
CA PRO A 85 -18.14 -27.88 -4.92
C PRO A 85 -18.38 -29.39 -5.11
N HIS A 86 -17.41 -30.20 -4.69
CA HIS A 86 -17.51 -31.64 -4.78
C HIS A 86 -18.68 -32.16 -3.91
N PRO A 87 -19.52 -33.09 -4.41
CA PRO A 87 -20.80 -33.46 -3.78
C PRO A 87 -20.68 -34.10 -2.39
N VAL A 88 -19.50 -34.61 -2.04
CA VAL A 88 -19.27 -35.28 -0.74
C VAL A 88 -18.56 -34.38 0.26
N SER A 89 -17.57 -33.59 -0.19
CA SER A 89 -16.79 -32.71 0.69
C SER A 89 -17.37 -31.31 0.78
N GLY A 90 -18.14 -30.87 -0.21
CA GLY A 90 -18.64 -29.50 -0.32
C GLY A 90 -17.56 -28.47 -0.66
N GLU A 91 -16.33 -28.91 -0.94
CA GLU A 91 -15.17 -28.06 -1.24
C GLU A 91 -14.84 -28.10 -2.73
N ILE A 92 -14.24 -27.03 -3.23
CA ILE A 92 -13.77 -26.95 -4.61
C ILE A 92 -12.47 -27.75 -4.73
N GLU A 93 -12.42 -28.63 -5.74
CA GLU A 93 -11.22 -29.42 -6.03
C GLU A 93 -10.08 -28.52 -6.53
N ILE A 94 -8.88 -28.81 -6.03
CA ILE A 94 -7.68 -28.06 -6.37
C ILE A 94 -6.64 -29.03 -6.92
N PRO A 95 -5.88 -28.67 -7.97
CA PRO A 95 -4.80 -29.49 -8.49
C PRO A 95 -3.76 -29.85 -7.42
N ASP A 96 -3.30 -31.09 -7.44
CA ASP A 96 -2.32 -31.58 -6.46
C ASP A 96 -0.91 -31.00 -6.65
N ASP A 97 -0.62 -30.47 -7.85
CA ASP A 97 0.71 -30.06 -8.31
C ASP A 97 0.89 -28.53 -8.41
N ILE A 98 0.23 -27.76 -7.54
CA ILE A 98 0.40 -26.30 -7.51
C ILE A 98 1.83 -25.92 -7.14
N LYS A 99 2.52 -25.32 -8.11
CA LYS A 99 3.85 -24.75 -7.93
C LYS A 99 3.74 -23.39 -7.26
N THR A 100 3.94 -23.37 -5.94
CA THR A 100 4.02 -22.12 -5.18
C THR A 100 5.26 -21.35 -5.59
N ARG A 101 5.10 -20.06 -5.90
CA ARG A 101 6.21 -19.16 -6.18
C ARG A 101 6.27 -18.03 -5.17
N TYR A 102 7.45 -17.58 -4.82
CA TYR A 102 7.68 -16.58 -3.79
C TYR A 102 8.29 -15.31 -4.36
N LYS A 103 7.96 -14.18 -3.74
CA LYS A 103 8.58 -12.89 -4.03
C LYS A 103 8.69 -12.09 -2.75
N ARG A 104 9.90 -11.61 -2.44
CA ARG A 104 10.15 -10.67 -1.36
C ARG A 104 10.10 -9.27 -1.94
N VAL A 105 9.12 -8.46 -1.51
CA VAL A 105 8.95 -7.09 -2.02
C VAL A 105 9.82 -6.14 -1.22
N ASP A 106 9.87 -6.34 0.09
CA ASP A 106 10.68 -5.60 1.05
C ASP A 106 11.02 -6.51 2.25
N VAL A 107 11.69 -5.95 3.26
CA VAL A 107 12.16 -6.70 4.44
C VAL A 107 11.01 -7.34 5.24
N GLU A 108 9.79 -6.82 5.14
CA GLU A 108 8.62 -7.29 5.90
C GLU A 108 7.61 -8.04 5.02
N THR A 109 7.56 -7.73 3.72
CA THR A 109 6.54 -8.22 2.81
C THR A 109 7.00 -9.43 2.00
N LEU A 110 6.54 -10.61 2.42
CA LEU A 110 6.62 -11.84 1.63
C LEU A 110 5.31 -12.10 0.89
N ARG A 111 5.41 -12.32 -0.43
CA ARG A 111 4.30 -12.75 -1.27
C ARG A 111 4.47 -14.18 -1.76
N ALA A 112 3.37 -14.87 -1.92
CA ALA A 112 3.27 -16.20 -2.52
C ALA A 112 2.24 -16.19 -3.65
N GLN A 113 2.56 -16.81 -4.77
CA GLN A 113 1.71 -16.91 -5.94
C GLN A 113 1.33 -18.37 -6.20
N PHE A 114 0.06 -18.58 -6.54
CA PHE A 114 -0.49 -19.89 -6.90
C PHE A 114 -1.05 -19.86 -8.32
N PRO A 115 -0.29 -20.29 -9.33
CA PRO A 115 -0.81 -20.44 -10.68
C PRO A 115 -1.86 -21.56 -10.72
N LEU A 116 -3.05 -21.26 -11.24
CA LEU A 116 -4.17 -22.19 -11.39
C LEU A 116 -4.57 -22.31 -12.87
N PRO A 117 -3.96 -23.25 -13.62
CA PRO A 117 -4.25 -23.46 -15.04
C PRO A 117 -5.73 -23.73 -15.32
N ASP A 118 -6.38 -24.56 -14.50
CA ASP A 118 -7.77 -24.99 -14.71
C ASP A 118 -8.76 -23.82 -14.64
N TYR A 119 -8.42 -22.79 -13.87
CA TYR A 119 -9.24 -21.59 -13.69
C TYR A 119 -8.73 -20.40 -14.51
N ASN A 120 -7.58 -20.50 -15.18
CA ASN A 120 -6.87 -19.38 -15.81
C ASN A 120 -6.63 -18.19 -14.86
N LEU A 121 -6.41 -18.47 -13.57
CA LEU A 121 -6.17 -17.47 -12.54
C LEU A 121 -4.82 -17.68 -11.87
N ALA A 122 -4.27 -16.62 -11.28
CA ALA A 122 -3.10 -16.67 -10.43
C ALA A 122 -3.31 -15.78 -9.20
N PRO A 123 -3.92 -16.30 -8.12
CA PRO A 123 -4.01 -15.60 -6.85
C PRO A 123 -2.62 -15.35 -6.24
N ILE A 124 -2.43 -14.14 -5.71
CA ILE A 124 -1.26 -13.74 -4.95
C ILE A 124 -1.69 -13.52 -3.50
N TYR A 125 -0.97 -14.15 -2.59
CA TYR A 125 -1.11 -14.02 -1.17
C TYR A 125 0.07 -13.24 -0.58
N VAL A 126 -0.17 -12.55 0.53
CA VAL A 126 0.82 -11.85 1.33
C VAL A 126 0.74 -12.33 2.78
N TRP A 127 1.87 -12.46 3.45
CA TRP A 127 1.92 -12.75 4.87
C TRP A 127 1.52 -11.51 5.68
N CYS A 128 0.51 -11.63 6.53
CA CYS A 128 0.06 -10.55 7.41
C CYS A 128 0.19 -11.00 8.88
N PRO A 129 1.19 -10.51 9.63
CA PRO A 129 1.40 -10.93 11.03
C PRO A 129 0.37 -10.33 12.01
N GLY A 130 -0.21 -9.16 11.69
CA GLY A 130 -1.07 -8.39 12.61
C GLY A 130 -2.53 -8.23 12.19
N ASP A 131 -3.06 -9.07 11.29
CA ASP A 131 -4.41 -8.89 10.74
C ASP A 131 -5.51 -9.43 11.68
N GLN A 132 -5.89 -8.63 12.69
CA GLN A 132 -6.92 -8.99 13.68
C GLN A 132 -8.30 -9.25 13.06
N GLU A 133 -8.68 -8.44 12.07
CA GLU A 133 -9.95 -8.56 11.35
C GLU A 133 -10.01 -9.83 10.48
N GLY A 134 -8.87 -10.33 10.00
CA GLY A 134 -8.76 -11.62 9.30
C GLY A 134 -8.63 -12.83 10.22
N GLY A 135 -8.71 -12.67 11.54
CA GLY A 135 -8.57 -13.75 12.51
C GLY A 135 -7.15 -13.99 13.02
N GLY A 136 -6.24 -13.01 12.87
CA GLY A 136 -4.88 -13.05 13.39
C GLY A 136 -3.80 -13.23 12.31
N PRO A 137 -2.59 -13.67 12.68
CA PRO A 137 -1.48 -13.84 11.74
C PRO A 137 -1.82 -14.90 10.67
N GLY A 138 -1.62 -14.58 9.40
CA GLY A 138 -1.87 -15.53 8.33
C GLY A 138 -1.62 -15.00 6.92
N TRP A 139 -1.71 -15.92 5.95
CA TRP A 139 -1.68 -15.57 4.53
C TRP A 139 -3.02 -14.98 4.10
N ARG A 140 -2.98 -13.88 3.36
CA ARG A 140 -4.15 -13.15 2.88
C ARG A 140 -4.03 -12.82 1.41
N VAL A 141 -5.14 -12.77 0.69
CA VAL A 141 -5.16 -12.42 -0.74
C VAL A 141 -4.74 -10.96 -0.91
N ALA A 142 -3.61 -10.75 -1.56
CA ALA A 142 -3.10 -9.44 -1.93
C ALA A 142 -3.67 -8.98 -3.27
N GLU A 143 -3.84 -9.92 -4.19
CA GLU A 143 -4.30 -9.68 -5.55
C GLU A 143 -4.75 -11.00 -6.21
N VAL A 144 -5.64 -10.92 -7.19
CA VAL A 144 -5.90 -12.00 -8.16
C VAL A 144 -5.51 -11.51 -9.55
N LEU A 145 -4.80 -12.33 -10.32
CA LEU A 145 -4.38 -12.01 -11.68
C LEU A 145 -4.91 -13.03 -12.69
N PRO A 146 -5.09 -12.65 -13.97
CA PRO A 146 -5.17 -13.63 -15.06
C PRO A 146 -3.88 -14.44 -15.15
N LEU A 147 -3.97 -15.73 -15.51
CA LEU A 147 -2.79 -16.59 -15.67
C LEU A 147 -1.82 -16.06 -16.75
N ASP A 148 -2.35 -15.47 -17.83
CA ASP A 148 -1.54 -14.91 -18.92
C ASP A 148 -0.65 -13.75 -18.43
N SER A 149 -1.11 -13.00 -17.42
CA SER A 149 -0.36 -11.88 -16.85
C SER A 149 0.93 -12.32 -16.14
N LEU A 150 1.11 -13.61 -15.87
CA LEU A 150 2.36 -14.14 -15.31
C LEU A 150 3.54 -14.02 -16.27
N GLN A 151 3.29 -13.84 -17.58
CA GLN A 151 4.34 -13.65 -18.59
C GLN A 151 4.78 -12.18 -18.70
N ASP A 152 3.87 -11.25 -18.42
CA ASP A 152 4.11 -9.80 -18.52
C ASP A 152 4.87 -9.24 -17.31
N GLU A 153 4.83 -9.92 -16.16
CA GLU A 153 5.53 -9.47 -14.97
C GLU A 153 7.04 -9.68 -15.13
N GLY A 154 7.73 -8.65 -15.63
CA GLY A 154 9.19 -8.53 -15.73
C GLY A 154 9.94 -8.54 -14.39
N HIS A 155 9.40 -9.18 -13.36
CA HIS A 155 10.01 -9.36 -12.05
C HIS A 155 9.98 -10.83 -11.65
N THR A 156 11.18 -11.35 -11.40
CA THR A 156 11.43 -12.77 -11.13
C THR A 156 10.67 -13.24 -9.88
N TRP A 157 9.80 -14.23 -10.08
CA TRP A 157 9.21 -15.04 -9.03
C TRP A 157 10.11 -16.26 -8.79
N PHE A 158 10.30 -16.67 -7.53
CA PHE A 158 11.26 -17.71 -7.15
C PHE A 158 10.59 -18.98 -6.64
N GLY A 159 11.29 -20.12 -6.70
CA GLY A 159 10.76 -21.40 -6.23
C GLY A 159 10.83 -21.56 -4.71
N SER A 160 11.65 -20.75 -4.04
CA SER A 160 11.83 -20.79 -2.59
C SER A 160 11.88 -19.41 -1.95
N VAL A 161 11.55 -19.35 -0.65
CA VAL A 161 11.68 -18.12 0.16
C VAL A 161 13.14 -17.69 0.28
N GLY A 162 14.09 -18.64 0.32
CA GLY A 162 15.52 -18.35 0.39
C GLY A 162 16.03 -17.61 -0.85
N GLU A 163 15.65 -18.08 -2.04
CA GLU A 163 15.96 -17.39 -3.31
C GLU A 163 15.31 -15.99 -3.37
N ALA A 164 14.05 -15.87 -2.91
CA ALA A 164 13.37 -14.59 -2.86
C ALA A 164 14.07 -13.58 -1.93
N ASN A 165 14.58 -14.04 -0.78
CA ASN A 165 15.34 -13.21 0.14
C ASN A 165 16.71 -12.81 -0.44
N ALA A 166 17.42 -13.74 -1.08
CA ALA A 166 18.69 -13.47 -1.74
C ALA A 166 18.51 -12.42 -2.85
N SER A 167 17.43 -12.53 -3.65
CA SER A 167 17.12 -11.54 -4.67
C SER A 167 16.86 -10.14 -4.11
N LEU A 168 16.20 -10.01 -2.96
CA LEU A 168 16.05 -8.70 -2.31
C LEU A 168 17.41 -8.14 -1.88
N GLN A 169 18.27 -8.98 -1.31
CA GLN A 169 19.61 -8.59 -0.88
C GLN A 169 20.49 -8.14 -2.06
N ASP A 170 20.44 -8.85 -3.19
CA ASP A 170 21.15 -8.48 -4.41
C ASP A 170 20.63 -7.14 -4.96
N ARG A 171 19.31 -6.91 -4.97
CA ARG A 171 18.72 -5.64 -5.41
C ARG A 171 19.14 -4.46 -4.53
N VAL A 172 19.15 -4.66 -3.21
CA VAL A 172 19.61 -3.64 -2.25
C VAL A 172 21.09 -3.35 -2.44
N LEU A 173 21.91 -4.38 -2.69
CA LEU A 173 23.34 -4.21 -2.95
C LEU A 173 23.60 -3.47 -4.26
N ASP A 174 22.90 -3.82 -5.33
CA ASP A 174 22.99 -3.16 -6.64
C ASP A 174 22.57 -1.69 -6.56
N GLU A 175 21.53 -1.39 -5.79
CA GLU A 175 21.07 -0.01 -5.55
C GLU A 175 22.11 0.78 -4.75
N ALA A 176 22.67 0.21 -3.68
CA ALA A 176 23.74 0.84 -2.92
C ALA A 176 24.99 1.10 -3.77
N LEU A 177 25.37 0.15 -4.64
CA LEU A 177 26.46 0.31 -5.58
C LEU A 177 26.17 1.44 -6.57
N LYS A 178 25.00 1.47 -7.21
CA LYS A 178 24.62 2.56 -8.14
C LYS A 178 24.68 3.93 -7.47
N GLY A 179 24.13 4.07 -6.26
CA GLY A 179 24.20 5.32 -5.50
C GLY A 179 25.63 5.77 -5.21
N THR A 180 26.55 4.83 -4.96
CA THR A 180 27.98 5.18 -4.82
C THR A 180 28.66 5.55 -6.13
N TRP A 181 28.28 4.93 -7.26
CA TRP A 181 28.81 5.29 -8.59
C TRP A 181 28.29 6.65 -9.06
N ASP A 182 27.04 7.00 -8.78
CA ASP A 182 26.49 8.31 -9.09
C ASP A 182 27.11 9.41 -8.22
N ALA A 183 27.39 9.13 -6.94
CA ALA A 183 28.14 10.04 -6.06
C ALA A 183 29.63 10.21 -6.43
N LEU A 184 30.19 9.29 -7.22
CA LEU A 184 31.57 9.34 -7.72
C LEU A 184 31.67 9.78 -9.18
N ARG A 185 30.55 10.14 -9.84
CA ARG A 185 30.62 10.77 -11.17
C ARG A 185 31.39 12.08 -11.03
N PRO A 186 32.52 12.25 -11.76
CA PRO A 186 33.19 13.54 -11.80
C PRO A 186 32.22 14.56 -12.41
N TYR A 187 31.90 15.60 -11.65
CA TYR A 187 31.27 16.81 -12.15
C TYR A 187 32.21 17.39 -13.23
N ASN A 188 31.90 17.12 -14.49
CA ASN A 188 32.62 17.71 -15.61
C ASN A 188 32.18 19.18 -15.72
N ASP A 189 32.84 20.04 -14.94
CA ASP A 189 32.82 21.49 -15.13
C ASP A 189 33.60 21.82 -16.41
N ASN A 190 32.94 21.69 -17.55
CA ASN A 190 33.37 22.27 -18.81
C ASN A 190 32.40 23.39 -19.17
N ASN A 191 32.53 24.51 -18.47
CA ASN A 191 32.01 25.79 -18.91
C ASN A 191 33.02 26.44 -19.87
N GLU A 192 32.89 26.14 -21.17
CA GLU A 192 33.37 27.01 -22.23
C GLU A 192 32.19 27.31 -23.16
N GLY A 193 31.99 28.60 -23.42
CA GLY A 193 30.75 29.15 -23.95
C GLY A 193 30.60 29.07 -25.47
N GLU A 194 29.44 29.62 -25.86
CA GLU A 194 29.02 30.08 -27.19
C GLU A 194 28.31 29.07 -28.11
N GLY A 195 26.99 29.27 -28.24
CA GLY A 195 26.36 29.42 -29.56
C GLY A 195 25.48 28.28 -30.09
N GLU A 196 24.16 28.47 -29.96
CA GLU A 196 23.07 28.09 -30.89
C GLU A 196 22.91 26.63 -31.36
N GLY A 197 21.73 26.03 -31.07
CA GLY A 197 21.18 24.91 -31.84
C GLY A 197 20.13 24.07 -31.10
N ASP A 198 18.88 24.14 -31.55
CA ASP A 198 17.68 23.44 -31.09
C ASP A 198 17.81 21.90 -30.95
N GLY A 199 17.04 21.31 -30.01
CA GLY A 199 16.61 19.90 -30.09
C GLY A 199 16.32 19.19 -28.76
N ASP A 200 15.02 19.13 -28.41
CA ASP A 200 14.27 18.09 -27.67
C ASP A 200 14.97 17.19 -26.62
N GLY A 201 14.41 17.17 -25.39
CA GLY A 201 14.66 16.09 -24.42
C GLY A 201 14.21 16.40 -22.99
N ASP A 202 12.91 16.28 -22.74
CA ASP A 202 12.31 16.23 -21.40
C ASP A 202 12.89 15.07 -20.56
N GLY A 203 13.21 15.30 -19.27
CA GLY A 203 13.31 14.16 -18.33
C GLY A 203 13.96 14.32 -16.96
N ASP A 204 14.89 15.26 -16.72
CA ASP A 204 15.80 15.16 -15.55
C ASP A 204 15.83 16.41 -14.62
N GLU A 205 14.72 17.17 -14.51
CA GLU A 205 14.67 18.39 -13.66
C GLU A 205 14.16 18.15 -12.21
N ASP A 206 13.71 16.93 -11.86
CA ASP A 206 13.17 16.63 -10.52
C ASP A 206 14.27 16.25 -9.49
N ASP A 207 15.44 15.84 -9.95
CA ASP A 207 16.57 15.43 -9.10
C ASP A 207 17.30 16.65 -8.50
N ASP A 208 17.24 17.78 -9.19
CA ASP A 208 17.77 19.07 -8.72
C ASP A 208 16.92 19.68 -7.60
N TYR A 209 15.67 19.24 -7.43
CA TYR A 209 14.76 19.80 -6.41
C TYR A 209 15.19 19.43 -4.99
N TRP A 210 15.66 18.20 -4.78
CA TRP A 210 16.14 17.74 -3.48
C TRP A 210 17.63 18.00 -3.26
N ALA A 211 18.44 18.06 -4.33
CA ALA A 211 19.86 18.42 -4.25
C ALA A 211 20.10 19.84 -3.69
N GLN A 212 19.17 20.78 -3.93
CA GLN A 212 19.20 22.13 -3.35
C GLN A 212 19.11 22.15 -1.81
N TYR A 213 18.62 21.07 -1.19
CA TYR A 213 18.57 20.96 0.26
C TYR A 213 19.91 20.52 0.88
N ASP A 214 20.75 19.79 0.16
CA ASP A 214 22.07 19.40 0.68
C ASP A 214 23.08 20.57 0.60
N ASP A 215 22.88 21.46 -0.38
CA ASP A 215 23.65 22.70 -0.56
C ASP A 215 23.45 23.76 0.55
N ASN A 216 22.48 23.56 1.45
CA ASN A 216 22.16 24.52 2.51
C ASN A 216 22.63 24.11 3.91
N LEU A 217 23.78 23.42 4.01
CA LEU A 217 24.60 23.39 5.23
C LEU A 217 25.06 24.82 5.63
N GLY A 218 24.18 25.57 6.30
CA GLY A 218 24.55 26.75 7.09
C GLY A 218 23.93 28.09 6.72
N ARG A 219 22.86 28.17 5.91
CA ARG A 219 22.13 29.45 5.68
C ARG A 219 20.70 29.41 6.22
N THR A 220 20.55 29.76 7.48
CA THR A 220 19.27 30.22 8.04
C THR A 220 18.73 31.40 7.21
N PRO A 221 17.48 31.38 6.73
CA PRO A 221 16.95 32.45 5.89
C PRO A 221 16.93 33.78 6.64
N VAL A 222 17.46 34.80 5.98
CA VAL A 222 17.50 36.20 6.40
C VAL A 222 16.08 36.68 6.72
N ARG A 223 15.92 37.15 7.96
CA ARG A 223 14.75 37.81 8.52
C ARG A 223 14.27 38.96 7.61
N ILE A 224 13.17 38.74 6.89
CA ILE A 224 12.43 39.78 6.19
C ILE A 224 11.89 40.75 7.26
N GLN A 225 12.46 41.95 7.32
CA GLN A 225 12.01 43.04 8.18
C GLN A 225 10.79 43.71 7.53
N THR A 226 9.63 43.59 8.16
CA THR A 226 8.49 44.50 7.93
C THR A 226 8.67 45.77 8.77
N PRO A 227 8.20 46.95 8.29
CA PRO A 227 8.52 48.22 8.93
C PRO A 227 7.63 48.51 10.13
N SER A 228 8.25 49.16 11.13
CA SER A 228 7.68 50.04 12.15
C SER A 228 7.16 49.42 13.46
N ARG A 229 7.97 49.53 14.51
CA ARG A 229 7.79 50.56 15.56
C ARG A 229 8.94 50.56 16.57
N ASP A 230 9.39 51.77 16.93
CA ASP A 230 10.29 52.08 18.03
C ASP A 230 9.99 51.29 19.31
N ASN A 231 11.00 50.70 19.95
CA ASN A 231 11.78 51.41 20.97
C ASN A 231 12.86 50.51 21.59
N SER A 232 14.07 51.07 21.68
CA SER A 232 15.09 50.84 22.73
C SER A 232 15.00 49.58 23.62
N ARG A 233 15.90 48.61 23.38
CA ARG A 233 16.78 47.96 24.38
C ARG A 233 17.58 46.82 23.74
N ILE A 234 18.77 47.18 23.27
CA ILE A 234 19.84 46.22 22.95
C ILE A 234 20.43 45.75 24.28
N LYS A 235 20.15 44.51 24.67
CA LYS A 235 21.06 43.52 25.30
C LYS A 235 20.26 42.42 25.97
N GLN A 236 20.74 41.18 25.78
CA GLN A 236 20.26 39.90 26.33
C GLN A 236 19.13 39.25 25.54
N LEU A 237 19.52 38.35 24.64
CA LEU A 237 18.84 37.06 24.39
C LEU A 237 19.72 36.27 23.39
N ARG A 238 20.90 35.88 23.87
CA ARG A 238 21.64 34.71 23.37
C ARG A 238 21.39 33.59 24.39
N ASP A 239 20.16 33.11 24.40
CA ASP A 239 19.81 31.77 24.91
C ASP A 239 18.31 31.59 24.62
N THR A 240 17.99 30.94 23.51
CA THR A 240 16.66 30.39 23.29
C THR A 240 16.87 28.91 23.11
N SER A 241 16.82 28.19 24.23
CA SER A 241 16.72 26.73 24.23
C SER A 241 15.43 26.33 23.50
N ASP A 242 15.48 25.18 22.82
CA ASP A 242 14.37 24.60 22.04
C ASP A 242 13.06 24.52 22.85
N ASP A 243 13.12 24.44 24.17
CA ASP A 243 11.96 24.46 25.07
C ASP A 243 11.04 25.69 24.86
N SER A 244 11.63 26.86 24.58
CA SER A 244 10.86 28.09 24.33
C SER A 244 10.13 28.09 22.96
N TYR A 245 10.56 27.22 22.04
CA TYR A 245 9.90 26.99 20.76
C TYR A 245 8.74 26.00 20.93
N TYR A 246 8.93 24.91 21.67
CA TYR A 246 7.87 23.91 21.94
C TYR A 246 6.76 24.43 22.86
N ASN A 247 7.06 25.32 23.81
CA ASN A 247 6.05 25.92 24.69
C ASN A 247 5.01 26.80 23.95
N ARG A 248 5.29 27.23 22.72
CA ARG A 248 4.31 27.98 21.90
C ARG A 248 3.20 27.12 21.30
N TYR A 249 3.40 25.80 21.26
CA TYR A 249 2.40 24.86 20.78
C TYR A 249 1.55 24.29 21.91
N ASP A 250 1.98 24.43 23.16
CA ASP A 250 1.27 23.94 24.35
C ASP A 250 -0.05 24.70 24.61
N GLU A 251 -0.13 25.95 24.13
CA GLU A 251 -1.33 26.80 24.23
C GLU A 251 -2.36 26.53 23.12
N VAL A 252 -2.05 25.67 22.13
CA VAL A 252 -2.98 25.31 21.05
C VAL A 252 -3.63 23.96 21.36
N GLN A 253 -4.52 23.96 22.35
CA GLN A 253 -5.49 22.88 22.48
C GLN A 253 -6.50 22.99 21.34
N PRO A 254 -6.74 21.93 20.55
CA PRO A 254 -7.90 21.89 19.67
C PRO A 254 -9.14 22.14 20.53
N ALA A 255 -10.02 23.06 20.11
CA ALA A 255 -11.30 23.26 20.77
C ALA A 255 -12.14 21.98 20.63
N MET A 256 -12.02 21.06 21.58
CA MET A 256 -13.05 20.05 21.80
C MET A 256 -14.28 20.78 22.32
N ASP A 257 -15.23 20.98 21.42
CA ASP A 257 -16.59 21.42 21.70
C ASP A 257 -17.25 20.36 22.60
N ASN A 258 -17.13 20.54 23.92
CA ASN A 258 -17.76 19.69 24.92
C ASN A 258 -19.11 20.29 25.29
N ASP A 259 -20.03 20.34 24.32
CA ASP A 259 -21.41 20.84 24.53
C ASP A 259 -22.31 19.69 25.05
N ASP A 260 -21.94 19.13 26.22
CA ASP A 260 -22.83 18.29 27.03
C ASP A 260 -23.91 19.17 27.66
N ARG A 261 -25.00 19.44 26.94
CA ARG A 261 -26.17 20.14 27.47
C ARG A 261 -26.96 19.22 28.41
N ARG A 262 -26.50 19.19 29.65
CA ARG A 262 -27.19 18.65 30.83
C ARG A 262 -28.53 19.36 31.04
N TRP A 263 -29.61 18.68 30.65
CA TRP A 263 -30.99 19.06 30.93
C TRP A 263 -31.27 18.98 32.45
N THR A 264 -31.48 20.12 33.09
CA THR A 264 -32.07 20.18 34.44
C THR A 264 -33.18 21.21 34.52
N GLY A 265 -34.39 20.71 34.78
CA GLY A 265 -35.30 21.36 35.72
C GLY A 265 -36.55 22.00 35.13
N MET A 266 -37.65 21.25 35.06
CA MET A 266 -38.96 21.78 35.45
C MET A 266 -39.71 20.73 36.29
N LYS A 267 -39.86 21.08 37.57
CA LYS A 267 -40.80 20.48 38.54
C LYS A 267 -42.22 20.68 38.01
N LEU A 268 -42.98 19.59 37.90
CA LEU A 268 -44.44 19.65 37.86
C LEU A 268 -44.97 19.22 39.23
N GLU A 269 -45.74 20.12 39.83
CA GLU A 269 -46.45 19.95 41.09
C GLU A 269 -47.57 18.91 40.98
N ILE A 270 -47.80 18.25 42.10
CA ILE A 270 -48.77 17.17 42.32
C ILE A 270 -50.12 17.83 42.61
N HIS A 271 -51.18 17.45 41.89
CA HIS A 271 -52.55 17.72 42.28
C HIS A 271 -53.24 16.41 42.68
N HIS A 272 -53.80 16.45 43.88
CA HIS A 272 -54.75 15.49 44.43
C HIS A 272 -56.16 15.75 43.90
#